data_AF-A0A7W8SEF7-F1
#
_entry.id   AF-A0A7W8SEF7-F1
#
_cell.length_a   1.000
_cell.length_b   1.000
_cell.length_c   1.000
_cell.angle_alpha   90.00
_cell.angle_beta   90.00
_cell.angle_gamma   90.00
#
_symmetry.space_group_name_H-M   'P 1'
#
loop_
_entity.id
_entity.type
_entity.pdbx_description
1 polymer ?
#
loop_
_entity_poly.entity_id
_entity_poly.type
_entity_poly.pdbx_seq_one_letter_code
_entity_poly.pdbx_strand_id
1 'polypeptide(L)'
;MARTFNPPPDWPSAPQGWAPPPGWEPDPTWPPVPDGWDLWVEEARPAPRHRLLPLALAAVGGLVLGIVIGSGAAGAGLSDERETLAADQERLADATAAVESREEDAATAAEDAAADQAAADAASQQNVARADELAALAATLDQRSADLDATAAGLATREADVAAREAAAASRTGSSSSSSTTTSGGGSGGSSGASTYYANCDAARAAGAAPVHLGDPGYRAGLDRDGDGVGCE
;
A
#
# COMPACT_ATOMS: atom_id res chain seq x y z
N MET A 1 -31.10 13.12 -13.88
CA MET A 1 -30.31 13.90 -14.86
C MET A 1 -28.98 14.16 -14.18
N ALA A 2 -27.95 13.37 -14.49
CA ALA A 2 -26.62 13.60 -13.93
C ALA A 2 -25.99 14.78 -14.68
N ARG A 3 -25.51 15.78 -13.94
CA ARG A 3 -24.83 16.95 -14.49
C ARG A 3 -23.38 16.87 -14.07
N THR A 4 -22.47 16.90 -15.03
CA THR A 4 -21.03 16.84 -14.78
C THR A 4 -20.47 18.26 -14.82
N PHE A 5 -19.63 18.57 -13.83
CA PHE A 5 -18.96 19.87 -13.75
C PHE A 5 -17.85 19.96 -14.81
N ASN A 6 -17.92 20.98 -15.66
CA ASN A 6 -17.00 21.23 -16.78
C ASN A 6 -16.24 22.56 -16.57
N PRO A 7 -15.14 22.57 -15.80
CA PRO A 7 -14.36 23.77 -15.56
C PRO A 7 -13.68 24.26 -16.85
N PRO A 8 -13.56 25.59 -17.06
CA PRO A 8 -12.74 26.16 -18.13
C PRO A 8 -11.28 25.67 -18.07
N PRO A 9 -10.52 25.73 -19.18
CA PRO A 9 -9.13 25.28 -19.22
C PRO A 9 -8.19 25.98 -18.21
N ASP A 10 -8.51 27.22 -17.85
CA ASP A 10 -7.73 28.05 -16.92
C ASP A 10 -8.18 27.89 -15.46
N TRP A 11 -9.10 26.97 -15.16
CA TRP A 11 -9.58 26.65 -13.83
C TRP A 11 -8.93 25.35 -13.31
N PRO A 12 -8.85 25.15 -11.98
CA PRO A 12 -8.41 23.89 -11.43
C PRO A 12 -9.37 22.75 -11.84
N SER A 13 -8.81 21.64 -12.31
CA SER A 13 -9.58 20.43 -12.63
C SER A 13 -10.20 19.83 -11.38
N ALA A 14 -11.52 19.63 -11.40
CA ALA A 14 -12.22 18.95 -10.33
C ALA A 14 -11.89 17.44 -10.32
N PRO A 15 -11.86 16.78 -9.15
CA PRO A 15 -11.77 15.32 -9.06
C PRO A 15 -12.92 14.63 -9.80
N GLN A 16 -12.67 13.41 -10.31
CA GLN A 16 -13.69 12.65 -11.01
C GLN A 16 -14.93 12.41 -10.13
N GLY A 17 -16.11 12.77 -10.64
CA GLY A 17 -17.39 12.62 -9.93
C GLY A 17 -17.67 13.66 -8.84
N TRP A 18 -16.82 14.67 -8.69
CA TRP A 18 -17.09 15.78 -7.77
C TRP A 18 -18.16 16.71 -8.35
N ALA A 19 -19.13 17.08 -7.51
CA ALA A 19 -20.11 18.11 -7.80
C ALA A 19 -20.18 19.09 -6.61
N PRO A 20 -20.23 20.41 -6.86
CA PRO A 20 -20.34 21.38 -5.79
C PRO A 20 -21.65 21.24 -5.00
N PRO A 21 -21.63 21.53 -3.68
CA PRO A 21 -22.83 21.55 -2.85
C PRO A 21 -23.77 22.71 -3.24
N PRO A 22 -25.05 22.64 -2.85
CA PRO A 22 -25.99 23.75 -3.05
C PRO A 22 -25.45 25.07 -2.48
N GLY A 23 -25.39 26.12 -3.31
CA GLY A 23 -24.91 27.44 -2.91
C GLY A 23 -23.39 27.65 -3.03
N TRP A 24 -22.67 26.72 -3.65
CA TRP A 24 -21.28 26.91 -4.02
C TRP A 24 -21.13 27.95 -5.14
N GLU A 25 -20.16 28.84 -4.99
CA GLU A 25 -19.72 29.78 -6.01
C GLU A 25 -18.22 29.58 -6.28
N PRO A 26 -17.75 29.83 -7.52
CA PRO A 26 -16.33 29.78 -7.83
C PRO A 26 -15.55 30.82 -7.03
N ASP A 27 -14.30 30.50 -6.70
CA ASP A 27 -13.45 31.41 -5.94
C ASP A 27 -13.26 32.71 -6.73
N PRO A 28 -13.40 33.90 -6.11
CA PRO A 28 -13.26 35.18 -6.80
C PRO A 28 -11.84 35.43 -7.35
N THR A 29 -10.85 34.63 -6.93
CA THR A 29 -9.48 34.66 -7.49
C THR A 29 -9.36 33.95 -8.84
N TRP A 30 -10.38 33.18 -9.26
CA TRP A 30 -10.36 32.47 -10.53
C TRP A 30 -10.73 33.39 -11.70
N PRO A 31 -10.19 33.12 -12.92
CA PRO A 31 -10.61 33.85 -14.12
C PRO A 31 -12.13 33.77 -14.32
N PRO A 32 -12.79 34.82 -14.85
CA PRO A 32 -14.22 34.77 -15.10
C PRO A 32 -14.55 33.68 -16.12
N VAL A 33 -15.75 33.11 -15.99
CA VAL A 33 -16.28 32.13 -16.94
C VAL A 33 -16.40 32.79 -18.33
N PRO A 34 -15.87 32.19 -19.41
CA PRO A 34 -16.01 32.74 -20.76
C PRO A 34 -17.48 32.88 -21.16
N ASP A 35 -17.78 33.91 -21.98
CA ASP A 35 -19.14 34.13 -22.49
C ASP A 35 -19.66 32.88 -23.23
N GLY A 36 -20.83 32.38 -22.80
CA GLY A 36 -21.47 31.20 -23.38
C GLY A 36 -20.91 29.85 -22.92
N TRP A 37 -20.08 29.81 -21.87
CA TRP A 37 -19.58 28.56 -21.32
C TRP A 37 -20.56 27.89 -20.35
N ASP A 38 -20.99 26.68 -20.68
CA ASP A 38 -21.79 25.84 -19.80
C ASP A 38 -20.90 25.07 -18.80
N LEU A 39 -20.86 25.54 -17.56
CA LEU A 39 -20.19 24.84 -16.44
C LEU A 39 -20.82 23.49 -16.11
N TRP A 40 -22.06 23.27 -16.58
CA TRP A 40 -22.85 22.09 -16.30
C TRP A 40 -23.28 21.44 -17.60
N VAL A 41 -22.52 20.44 -18.02
CA VAL A 41 -22.91 19.61 -19.15
C VAL A 41 -23.83 18.51 -18.63
N GLU A 42 -24.98 18.32 -19.30
CA GLU A 42 -25.78 17.14 -19.08
C GLU A 42 -24.96 15.95 -19.55
N GLU A 43 -24.68 15.02 -18.64
CA GLU A 43 -24.00 13.79 -18.99
C GLU A 43 -24.92 13.08 -19.99
N ALA A 44 -24.54 13.11 -21.26
CA ALA A 44 -25.20 12.35 -22.28
C ALA A 44 -25.18 10.92 -21.77
N ARG A 45 -26.36 10.38 -21.40
CA ARG A 45 -26.51 8.93 -21.16
C ARG A 45 -25.70 8.28 -22.28
N PRO A 46 -24.77 7.35 -21.99
CA PRO A 46 -24.16 6.60 -23.06
C PRO A 46 -25.34 6.09 -23.86
N ALA A 47 -25.48 6.56 -25.11
CA ALA A 47 -26.51 6.05 -25.98
C ALA A 47 -26.38 4.54 -25.85
N PRO A 48 -27.49 3.78 -25.61
CA PRO A 48 -27.38 2.33 -25.69
C PRO A 48 -26.62 2.11 -26.99
N ARG A 49 -25.43 1.52 -26.90
CA ARG A 49 -24.63 1.18 -28.06
C ARG A 49 -25.55 0.24 -28.81
N HIS A 50 -26.34 0.79 -29.71
CA HIS A 50 -27.15 0.03 -30.61
C HIS A 50 -26.07 -0.78 -31.31
N ARG A 51 -25.99 -2.07 -30.97
CA ARG A 51 -25.39 -3.05 -31.86
C ARG A 51 -26.02 -2.69 -33.18
N LEU A 52 -25.23 -2.06 -34.06
CA LEU A 52 -25.65 -1.72 -35.40
C LEU A 52 -26.01 -3.06 -36.00
N LEU A 53 -27.29 -3.41 -35.92
CA LEU A 53 -27.88 -4.38 -36.81
C LEU A 53 -27.71 -3.71 -38.17
N PRO A 54 -26.96 -4.30 -39.12
CA PRO A 54 -26.84 -3.72 -40.45
C PRO A 54 -28.18 -3.92 -41.15
N LEU A 55 -29.12 -3.01 -40.91
CA LEU A 55 -30.41 -2.92 -41.58
C LEU A 55 -30.47 -1.60 -42.33
N ALA A 56 -29.51 -1.37 -43.22
CA ALA A 56 -29.56 -0.27 -44.16
C ALA A 56 -28.70 -0.58 -45.39
N LEU A 57 -29.22 -1.44 -46.29
CA LEU A 57 -29.08 -1.30 -47.76
C LEU A 57 -29.80 -2.37 -48.61
N ALA A 58 -30.71 -3.18 -48.07
CA ALA A 58 -31.59 -4.01 -48.91
C ALA A 58 -32.74 -3.22 -49.60
N ALA A 59 -32.88 -1.92 -49.36
CA ALA A 59 -33.97 -1.10 -49.92
C ALA A 59 -33.59 -0.36 -51.22
N VAL A 60 -32.30 -0.23 -51.56
CA VAL A 60 -31.88 0.38 -52.84
C VAL A 60 -31.84 -0.67 -53.96
N GLY A 61 -31.48 -1.92 -53.67
CA GLY A 61 -31.53 -3.03 -54.63
C GLY A 61 -32.94 -3.47 -55.02
N GLY A 62 -33.93 -3.27 -54.15
CA GLY A 62 -35.33 -3.66 -54.40
C GLY A 62 -36.12 -2.69 -55.29
N LEU A 63 -35.77 -1.41 -55.32
CA LEU A 63 -36.52 -0.40 -56.09
C LEU A 63 -36.24 -0.46 -57.61
N VAL A 64 -35.11 -1.04 -58.03
CA VAL A 64 -34.75 -1.15 -59.46
C VAL A 64 -35.41 -2.35 -60.14
N LEU A 65 -35.87 -3.35 -59.39
CA LEU A 65 -36.57 -4.53 -59.96
C LEU A 65 -38.03 -4.22 -60.39
N GLY A 66 -38.58 -3.07 -60.00
CA GLY A 66 -39.98 -2.69 -60.28
C GLY A 66 -40.23 -1.94 -61.60
N ILE A 67 -39.19 -1.44 -62.29
CA ILE A 67 -39.35 -0.60 -63.50
C ILE A 67 -38.78 -1.31 -64.75
N VAL A 68 -39.29 -2.50 -65.06
CA VAL A 68 -39.00 -3.17 -66.35
C VAL A 68 -40.26 -3.78 -67.01
N ILE A 69 -41.46 -3.45 -66.54
CA ILE A 69 -42.69 -3.90 -67.22
C ILE A 69 -43.60 -2.71 -67.45
N GLY A 70 -43.34 -1.98 -68.54
CA GLY A 70 -44.31 -1.00 -69.05
C GLY A 70 -43.70 0.13 -69.88
N SER A 71 -43.35 -0.15 -71.13
CA SER A 71 -43.77 0.66 -72.30
C SER A 71 -42.96 0.24 -73.54
N GLY A 72 -43.66 -0.35 -74.50
CA GLY A 72 -43.13 -0.60 -75.84
C GLY A 72 -42.96 0.69 -76.63
N ALA A 73 -42.03 0.62 -77.59
CA ALA A 73 -41.77 1.57 -78.67
C ALA A 73 -40.82 2.77 -78.39
N ALA A 74 -39.50 2.48 -78.33
CA ALA A 74 -38.43 3.21 -79.01
C ALA A 74 -37.08 2.50 -78.75
N GLY A 75 -36.76 1.47 -79.55
CA GLY A 75 -35.52 0.70 -79.43
C GLY A 75 -34.35 1.42 -80.10
N ALA A 76 -33.43 1.96 -79.29
CA ALA A 76 -32.01 2.19 -79.64
C ALA A 76 -31.20 2.74 -78.44
N GLY A 77 -31.84 3.45 -77.49
CA GLY A 77 -31.15 4.04 -76.32
C GLY A 77 -31.20 3.22 -75.02
N LEU A 78 -32.15 2.28 -74.90
CA LEU A 78 -32.37 1.51 -73.67
C LEU A 78 -31.37 0.37 -73.44
N SER A 79 -30.61 -0.03 -74.47
CA SER A 79 -29.60 -1.09 -74.34
C SER A 79 -28.32 -0.56 -73.69
N ASP A 80 -27.90 0.65 -74.05
CA ASP A 80 -26.71 1.31 -73.51
C ASP A 80 -26.88 1.58 -72.00
N GLU A 81 -28.06 2.09 -71.61
CA GLU A 81 -28.40 2.39 -70.21
C GLU A 81 -28.50 1.13 -69.32
N ARG A 82 -28.76 -0.05 -69.91
CA ARG A 82 -28.80 -1.33 -69.18
C ARG A 82 -27.41 -1.87 -68.90
N GLU A 83 -26.46 -1.65 -69.82
CA GLU A 83 -25.07 -2.08 -69.66
C GLU A 83 -24.36 -1.21 -68.61
N THR A 84 -24.63 0.10 -68.59
CA THR A 84 -24.13 1.01 -67.55
C THR A 84 -24.66 0.64 -66.16
N LEU A 85 -25.96 0.32 -66.05
CA LEU A 85 -26.57 -0.10 -64.79
C LEU A 85 -25.99 -1.42 -64.27
N ALA A 86 -25.67 -2.36 -65.15
CA ALA A 86 -25.02 -3.61 -64.76
C ALA A 86 -23.61 -3.36 -64.21
N ALA A 87 -22.83 -2.49 -64.86
CA ALA A 87 -21.51 -2.10 -64.39
C ALA A 87 -21.57 -1.34 -63.04
N ASP A 88 -22.57 -0.48 -62.85
CA ASP A 88 -22.79 0.21 -61.58
C ASP A 88 -23.22 -0.75 -60.46
N GLN A 89 -24.03 -1.77 -60.78
CA GLN A 89 -24.40 -2.82 -59.83
C GLN A 89 -23.17 -3.60 -59.35
N GLU A 90 -22.24 -3.93 -60.24
CA GLU A 90 -21.00 -4.63 -59.90
C GLU A 90 -20.08 -3.75 -59.03
N ARG A 91 -19.90 -2.47 -59.38
CA ARG A 91 -19.15 -1.52 -58.52
C ARG A 91 -19.77 -1.37 -57.13
N LEU A 92 -21.09 -1.36 -57.03
CA LEU A 92 -21.79 -1.29 -55.75
C LEU A 92 -21.59 -2.58 -54.93
N ALA A 93 -21.58 -3.75 -55.57
CA ALA A 93 -21.29 -5.01 -54.92
C ALA A 93 -19.85 -5.04 -54.35
N ASP A 94 -18.86 -4.63 -55.14
CA ASP A 94 -17.46 -4.53 -54.71
C ASP A 94 -17.28 -3.50 -53.58
N ALA A 95 -17.92 -2.34 -53.70
CA ALA A 95 -17.89 -1.32 -52.66
C ALA A 95 -18.51 -1.81 -51.35
N THR A 96 -19.58 -2.61 -51.42
CA THR A 96 -20.23 -3.20 -50.24
C THR A 96 -19.30 -4.20 -49.56
N ALA A 97 -18.69 -5.12 -50.33
CA ALA A 97 -17.73 -6.09 -49.80
C ALA A 97 -16.50 -5.41 -49.17
N ALA A 98 -16.02 -4.30 -49.75
CA ALA A 98 -14.93 -3.51 -49.18
C ALA A 98 -15.32 -2.80 -47.87
N VAL A 99 -16.57 -2.38 -47.72
CA VAL A 99 -17.09 -1.82 -46.46
C VAL A 99 -17.20 -2.91 -45.40
N GLU A 100 -17.76 -4.08 -45.74
CA GLU A 100 -17.87 -5.21 -44.82
C GLU A 100 -16.50 -5.64 -44.27
N SER A 101 -15.50 -5.80 -45.15
CA SER A 101 -14.12 -6.12 -44.72
C SER A 101 -13.51 -5.04 -43.81
N ARG A 102 -13.76 -3.76 -44.09
CA ARG A 102 -13.27 -2.66 -43.24
C ARG A 102 -13.96 -2.61 -41.88
N GLU A 103 -15.25 -2.97 -41.81
CA GLU A 103 -15.99 -3.06 -40.56
C GLU A 103 -15.47 -4.20 -39.68
N GLU A 104 -15.14 -5.35 -40.27
CA GLU A 104 -14.48 -6.46 -39.57
C GLU A 104 -13.10 -6.06 -39.02
N ASP A 105 -12.25 -5.45 -39.86
CA ASP A 105 -10.94 -4.94 -39.45
C ASP A 105 -11.05 -3.89 -38.33
N ALA A 106 -12.03 -2.98 -38.42
CA ALA A 106 -12.27 -1.96 -37.42
C ALA A 106 -12.81 -2.57 -36.10
N ALA A 107 -13.61 -3.63 -36.17
CA ALA A 107 -14.10 -4.34 -34.99
C ALA A 107 -12.94 -5.01 -34.24
N THR A 108 -12.06 -5.72 -34.94
CA THR A 108 -10.87 -6.33 -34.34
C THR A 108 -9.94 -5.26 -33.75
N ALA A 109 -9.68 -4.17 -34.47
CA ALA A 109 -8.85 -3.08 -33.94
C ALA A 109 -9.46 -2.42 -32.69
N ALA A 110 -10.79 -2.34 -32.60
CA ALA A 110 -11.47 -1.83 -31.40
C ALA A 110 -11.37 -2.79 -30.21
N GLU A 111 -11.40 -4.10 -30.44
CA GLU A 111 -11.16 -5.12 -29.41
C GLU A 111 -9.73 -5.06 -28.89
N ASP A 112 -8.74 -4.96 -29.77
CA ASP A 112 -7.32 -4.80 -29.40
C ASP A 112 -7.09 -3.52 -28.60
N ALA A 113 -7.64 -2.39 -29.06
CA ALA A 113 -7.53 -1.12 -28.34
C ALA A 113 -8.21 -1.16 -26.95
N ALA A 114 -9.33 -1.89 -26.82
CA ALA A 114 -9.99 -2.09 -25.53
C ALA A 114 -9.15 -2.97 -24.60
N ALA A 115 -8.45 -3.98 -25.13
CA ALA A 115 -7.53 -4.81 -24.36
C ALA A 115 -6.31 -4.01 -23.88
N ASP A 116 -5.72 -3.17 -24.73
CA ASP A 116 -4.62 -2.28 -24.38
C ASP A 116 -5.03 -1.27 -23.29
N GLN A 117 -6.21 -0.67 -23.43
CA GLN A 117 -6.74 0.24 -22.41
C GLN A 117 -6.95 -0.49 -21.07
N ALA A 118 -7.53 -1.69 -21.09
CA ALA A 118 -7.72 -2.48 -19.88
C ALA A 118 -6.38 -2.86 -19.22
N ALA A 119 -5.35 -3.15 -20.02
CA ALA A 119 -4.00 -3.41 -19.51
C ALA A 119 -3.36 -2.15 -18.89
N ALA A 120 -3.55 -0.99 -19.50
CA ALA A 120 -3.08 0.29 -18.96
C ALA A 120 -3.76 0.62 -17.62
N ASP A 121 -5.09 0.43 -17.54
CA ASP A 121 -5.87 0.66 -16.31
C ASP A 121 -5.47 -0.32 -15.20
N ALA A 122 -5.16 -1.58 -15.55
CA ALA A 122 -4.63 -2.55 -14.61
C ALA A 122 -3.23 -2.16 -14.09
N ALA A 123 -2.36 -1.69 -14.97
CA ALA A 123 -1.03 -1.21 -14.60
C ALA A 123 -1.10 0.04 -13.70
N SER A 124 -2.00 0.98 -13.98
CA SER A 124 -2.21 2.14 -13.10
C SER A 124 -2.71 1.72 -11.72
N GLN A 125 -3.64 0.78 -11.64
CA GLN A 125 -4.12 0.24 -10.36
C GLN A 125 -2.99 -0.47 -9.58
N GLN A 126 -2.12 -1.21 -10.26
CA GLN A 126 -0.95 -1.82 -9.62
C GLN A 126 0.01 -0.75 -9.06
N ASN A 127 0.24 0.34 -9.78
CA ASN A 127 1.08 1.43 -9.31
C ASN A 127 0.49 2.13 -8.07
N VAL A 128 -0.84 2.30 -8.01
CA VAL A 128 -1.52 2.83 -6.82
C VAL A 128 -1.35 1.89 -5.63
N ALA A 129 -1.62 0.59 -5.80
CA ALA A 129 -1.44 -0.39 -4.73
C ALA A 129 0.00 -0.42 -4.20
N ARG A 130 1.00 -0.33 -5.09
CA ARG A 130 2.41 -0.24 -4.70
C ARG A 130 2.73 1.05 -3.94
N ALA A 131 2.10 2.17 -4.29
CA ALA A 131 2.27 3.42 -3.57
C ALA A 131 1.71 3.32 -2.13
N ASP A 132 0.57 2.66 -1.96
CA ASP A 132 -0.03 2.40 -0.63
C ASP A 132 0.86 1.48 0.23
N GLU A 133 1.44 0.43 -0.36
CA GLU A 133 2.41 -0.44 0.33
C GLU A 133 3.66 0.34 0.79
N LEU A 134 4.18 1.23 -0.07
CA LEU A 134 5.32 2.08 0.28
C LEU A 134 4.99 3.07 1.40
N ALA A 135 3.78 3.63 1.40
CA ALA A 135 3.32 4.51 2.48
C ALA A 135 3.20 3.75 3.81
N ALA A 136 2.68 2.52 3.79
CA ALA A 136 2.60 1.67 4.98
C ALA A 136 4.00 1.29 5.52
N LEU A 137 4.95 1.00 4.62
CA LEU A 137 6.33 0.72 5.00
C LEU A 137 7.01 1.95 5.60
N ALA A 138 6.78 3.14 5.05
CA ALA A 138 7.31 4.40 5.60
C ALA A 138 6.81 4.64 7.03
N ALA A 139 5.50 4.48 7.27
CA ALA A 139 4.93 4.59 8.60
C ALA A 139 5.53 3.56 9.59
N THR A 140 5.81 2.34 9.11
CA THR A 140 6.47 1.31 9.92
C THR A 140 7.91 1.70 10.30
N LEU A 141 8.65 2.32 9.37
CA LEU A 141 10.00 2.81 9.64
C LEU A 141 10.00 3.96 10.65
N ASP A 142 9.06 4.89 10.54
CA ASP A 142 8.90 5.99 11.50
C ASP A 142 8.61 5.46 12.90
N GLN A 143 7.70 4.48 13.02
CA GLN A 143 7.41 3.83 14.30
C GLN A 143 8.66 3.13 14.87
N ARG A 144 9.40 2.39 14.03
CA ARG A 144 10.62 1.71 14.48
C ARG A 144 11.69 2.71 14.93
N SER A 145 11.80 3.87 14.28
CA SER A 145 12.70 4.93 14.72
C SER A 145 12.31 5.44 16.10
N ALA A 146 11.02 5.73 16.33
CA ALA A 146 10.53 6.17 17.63
C ALA A 146 10.75 5.11 18.74
N ASP A 147 10.55 3.83 18.43
CA ASP A 147 10.80 2.72 19.37
C ASP A 147 12.29 2.61 19.74
N LEU A 148 13.19 2.81 18.76
CA LEU A 148 14.63 2.83 19.00
C LEU A 148 15.04 4.03 19.86
N ASP A 149 14.48 5.22 19.61
CA ASP A 149 14.73 6.41 20.42
C ASP A 149 14.24 6.22 21.87
N ALA A 150 13.06 5.63 22.04
CA ALA A 150 12.51 5.29 23.36
C ALA A 150 13.39 4.26 24.08
N THR A 151 13.89 3.25 23.36
CA THR A 151 14.83 2.26 23.91
C THR A 151 16.14 2.89 24.33
N ALA A 152 16.70 3.79 23.52
CA ALA A 152 17.92 4.53 23.83
C ALA A 152 17.76 5.39 25.08
N ALA A 153 16.64 6.12 25.22
CA ALA A 153 16.33 6.89 26.42
C ALA A 153 16.18 6.00 27.67
N GLY A 154 15.55 4.83 27.51
CA GLY A 154 15.42 3.84 28.58
C GLY A 154 16.78 3.28 29.04
N LEU A 155 17.69 3.01 28.11
CA LEU A 155 19.04 2.56 28.43
C LEU A 155 19.84 3.64 29.14
N ALA A 156 19.81 4.89 28.65
CA ALA A 156 20.48 6.01 29.31
C ALA A 156 20.00 6.21 30.76
N THR A 157 18.71 6.02 31.01
CA THR A 157 18.15 6.07 32.37
C THR A 157 18.70 4.95 33.26
N ARG A 158 18.74 3.70 32.74
CA ARG A 158 19.30 2.56 33.47
C ARG A 158 20.79 2.72 33.77
N GLU A 159 21.55 3.26 32.82
CA GLU A 159 22.97 3.56 33.02
C GLU A 159 23.17 4.60 34.13
N ALA A 160 22.35 5.66 34.16
CA ALA A 160 22.38 6.65 35.23
C ALA A 160 22.02 6.03 36.60
N ASP A 161 21.01 5.16 36.65
CA ASP A 161 20.61 4.44 37.87
C ASP A 161 21.73 3.51 38.38
N VAL A 162 22.40 2.79 37.48
CA VAL A 162 23.55 1.93 37.84
C VAL A 162 24.69 2.78 38.39
N ALA A 163 25.06 3.87 37.70
CA ALA A 163 26.09 4.79 38.18
C ALA A 163 25.76 5.38 39.56
N ALA A 164 24.50 5.74 39.81
CA ALA A 164 24.05 6.22 41.12
C ALA A 164 24.16 5.14 42.20
N ARG A 165 23.81 3.89 41.90
CA ARG A 165 23.95 2.74 42.82
C ARG A 165 25.41 2.46 43.14
N GLU A 166 26.30 2.52 42.16
CA GLU A 166 27.74 2.34 42.36
C GLU A 166 28.33 3.45 43.23
N ALA A 167 27.98 4.72 42.98
CA ALA A 167 28.41 5.85 43.81
C ALA A 167 27.90 5.74 45.27
N ALA A 168 26.65 5.30 45.45
CA ALA A 168 26.09 5.05 46.77
C ALA A 168 26.80 3.89 47.49
N ALA A 169 27.14 2.82 46.78
CA ALA A 169 27.91 1.69 47.33
C ALA A 169 29.32 2.13 47.76
N ALA A 170 30.03 2.90 46.92
CA ALA A 170 31.34 3.45 47.25
C ALA A 170 31.30 4.33 48.53
N SER A 171 30.27 5.16 48.67
CA SER A 171 30.07 6.01 49.85
C SER A 171 29.79 5.22 51.14
N ARG A 172 29.09 4.07 51.06
CA ARG A 172 28.86 3.20 52.22
C ARG A 172 30.15 2.57 52.74
N THR A 173 31.07 2.17 51.86
CA THR A 173 32.37 1.60 52.25
C THR A 173 33.27 2.61 52.99
N GLY A 174 33.23 3.89 52.58
CA GLY A 174 33.97 4.97 53.27
C GLY A 174 33.46 5.30 54.68
N SER A 175 32.13 5.32 54.87
CA SER A 175 31.51 5.56 56.18
C SER A 175 31.68 4.40 57.16
N SER A 176 31.70 3.15 56.68
CA SER A 176 32.04 1.98 57.50
C SER A 176 33.49 1.99 57.99
N SER A 177 34.39 2.64 57.27
CA SER A 177 35.81 2.79 57.65
C SER A 177 36.05 3.94 58.64
N SER A 178 35.13 4.90 58.73
CA SER A 178 35.23 6.06 59.64
C SER A 178 34.51 5.83 60.98
N SER A 179 33.52 4.93 61.00
CA SER A 179 32.78 4.56 62.21
C SER A 179 33.55 3.59 63.13
N SER A 180 34.73 3.12 62.73
CA SER A 180 35.53 2.14 63.47
C SER A 180 36.67 2.76 64.32
N THR A 181 36.74 4.09 64.48
CA THR A 181 37.84 4.77 65.19
C THR A 181 37.51 5.31 66.60
N THR A 182 36.35 4.99 67.18
CA THR A 182 36.04 5.39 68.58
C THR A 182 35.49 4.24 69.43
N THR A 183 36.31 3.21 69.64
CA THR A 183 36.25 2.38 70.86
C THR A 183 37.60 1.66 71.07
N SER A 184 38.59 2.39 71.58
CA SER A 184 39.68 1.79 72.34
C SER A 184 39.15 1.48 73.74
N GLY A 185 38.60 0.27 73.89
CA GLY A 185 38.25 -0.35 75.15
C GLY A 185 38.59 -1.83 75.03
N GLY A 186 39.55 -2.27 75.83
CA GLY A 186 40.24 -3.54 75.67
C GLY A 186 39.34 -4.76 75.56
N GLY A 187 39.72 -5.63 74.63
CA GLY A 187 39.16 -6.94 74.42
C GLY A 187 40.18 -7.84 73.74
N SER A 188 41.24 -8.18 74.48
CA SER A 188 42.06 -9.36 74.18
C SER A 188 41.15 -10.59 74.16
N GLY A 189 41.02 -11.17 72.97
CA GLY A 189 40.33 -12.42 72.67
C GLY A 189 40.32 -12.54 71.15
N GLY A 190 41.38 -13.01 70.49
CA GLY A 190 41.78 -14.40 70.63
C GLY A 190 40.62 -15.32 70.27
N SER A 191 40.30 -15.49 68.98
CA SER A 191 39.81 -16.75 68.41
C SER A 191 39.58 -16.63 66.90
N SER A 192 40.40 -17.34 66.13
CA SER A 192 40.02 -18.19 64.99
C SER A 192 39.11 -17.56 63.91
N GLY A 193 39.44 -17.54 62.62
CA GLY A 193 39.85 -18.75 61.91
C GLY A 193 38.94 -19.96 62.17
N ALA A 194 37.79 -19.76 62.81
CA ALA A 194 36.87 -20.82 63.19
C ALA A 194 36.24 -21.29 61.89
N SER A 195 36.78 -22.39 61.41
CA SER A 195 36.26 -23.24 60.35
C SER A 195 34.76 -23.41 60.49
N THR A 196 33.98 -22.54 59.82
CA THR A 196 32.60 -22.87 59.49
C THR A 196 32.67 -24.20 58.77
N TYR A 197 32.03 -25.24 59.30
CA TYR A 197 32.08 -26.59 58.74
C TYR A 197 30.66 -27.13 58.65
N TYR A 198 30.22 -27.45 57.44
CA TYR A 198 28.90 -28.00 57.20
C TYR A 198 28.99 -29.51 56.98
N ALA A 199 28.41 -30.37 57.82
CA ALA A 199 28.56 -31.81 57.62
C ALA A 199 28.11 -32.31 56.22
N ASN A 200 27.12 -31.65 55.61
CA ASN A 200 26.59 -31.91 54.28
C ASN A 200 25.83 -30.68 53.74
N CYS A 201 25.28 -30.78 52.54
CA CYS A 201 24.53 -29.69 51.92
C CYS A 201 23.21 -29.33 52.61
N ASP A 202 22.58 -30.28 53.32
CA ASP A 202 21.38 -29.98 54.11
C ASP A 202 21.72 -29.07 55.29
N ALA A 203 22.85 -29.28 55.95
CA ALA A 203 23.33 -28.40 57.02
C ALA A 203 23.67 -27.00 56.48
N ALA A 204 24.26 -26.90 55.28
CA ALA A 204 24.56 -25.61 54.64
C ALA A 204 23.28 -24.86 54.26
N ARG A 205 22.28 -25.55 53.70
CA ARG A 205 20.98 -24.96 53.30
C ARG A 205 20.14 -24.56 54.52
N ALA A 206 20.12 -25.38 55.58
CA ALA A 206 19.44 -25.06 56.84
C ALA A 206 20.07 -23.84 57.54
N ALA A 207 21.37 -23.62 57.36
CA ALA A 207 22.08 -22.44 57.83
C ALA A 207 21.93 -21.22 56.90
N GLY A 208 21.23 -21.36 55.77
CA GLY A 208 21.06 -20.28 54.77
C GLY A 208 22.35 -19.93 54.02
N ALA A 209 23.33 -20.83 53.99
CA ALA A 209 24.65 -20.62 53.38
C ALA A 209 24.80 -21.20 51.97
N ALA A 210 23.80 -21.95 51.47
CA ALA A 210 23.83 -22.51 50.12
C ALA A 210 23.27 -21.51 49.09
N PRO A 211 23.87 -21.40 47.89
CA PRO A 211 25.06 -22.11 47.40
C PRO A 211 26.37 -21.60 48.04
N VAL A 212 27.30 -22.52 48.34
CA VAL A 212 28.59 -22.24 48.99
C VAL A 212 29.70 -22.22 47.93
N HIS A 213 30.38 -21.11 47.70
CA HIS A 213 31.37 -20.98 46.62
C HIS A 213 32.80 -21.28 47.09
N LEU A 214 33.67 -21.66 46.16
CA LEU A 214 35.09 -21.84 46.41
C LEU A 214 35.71 -20.57 47.03
N GLY A 215 36.22 -20.70 48.26
CA GLY A 215 36.79 -19.59 49.03
C GLY A 215 35.86 -19.06 50.13
N ASP A 216 34.57 -19.41 50.09
CA ASP A 216 33.65 -19.10 51.17
C ASP A 216 33.99 -19.88 52.45
N PRO A 217 33.80 -19.29 53.65
CA PRO A 217 33.99 -19.99 54.90
C PRO A 217 33.03 -21.18 55.01
N GLY A 218 33.60 -22.39 54.95
CA GLY A 218 32.87 -23.66 55.00
C GLY A 218 32.69 -24.38 53.67
N TYR A 219 33.23 -23.81 52.59
CA TYR A 219 33.45 -24.55 51.36
C TYR A 219 34.40 -25.74 51.58
N ARG A 220 34.06 -26.88 50.97
CA ARG A 220 35.00 -27.97 50.74
C ARG A 220 34.60 -28.75 49.49
N ALA A 221 35.57 -29.40 48.85
CA ALA A 221 35.35 -30.28 47.71
C ALA A 221 34.40 -31.47 47.98
N GLY A 222 34.06 -31.78 49.24
CA GLY A 222 33.05 -32.78 49.58
C GLY A 222 31.60 -32.27 49.55
N LEU A 223 31.38 -30.95 49.44
CA LEU A 223 30.06 -30.33 49.24
C LEU A 223 29.76 -30.05 47.76
N ASP A 224 30.81 -29.91 46.98
CA ASP A 224 30.80 -29.72 45.53
C ASP A 224 30.93 -31.09 44.86
N ARG A 225 29.81 -31.64 44.37
CA ARG A 225 29.77 -33.03 43.91
C ARG A 225 30.43 -33.20 42.53
N ASP A 226 30.37 -32.18 41.70
CA ASP A 226 30.85 -32.18 40.31
C ASP A 226 32.17 -31.41 40.12
N GLY A 227 32.59 -30.63 41.12
CA GLY A 227 33.92 -30.02 41.20
C GLY A 227 34.02 -28.67 40.48
N ASP A 228 32.89 -27.98 40.27
CA ASP A 228 32.82 -26.75 39.48
C ASP A 228 33.13 -25.48 40.31
N GLY A 229 33.30 -25.63 41.63
CA GLY A 229 33.53 -24.53 42.57
C GLY A 229 32.27 -24.00 43.25
N VAL A 230 31.10 -24.62 43.04
CA VAL A 230 29.82 -24.26 43.66
C VAL A 230 29.27 -25.45 44.43
N GLY A 231 29.46 -25.44 45.75
CA GLY A 231 28.91 -26.45 46.64
C GLY A 231 27.41 -26.26 46.89
N CYS A 232 26.69 -27.39 46.93
CA CYS A 232 25.29 -27.47 47.38
C CYS A 232 24.24 -26.77 46.50
N GLU A 233 24.44 -26.81 45.18
CA GLU A 233 23.39 -26.62 44.17
C GLU A 233 22.18 -27.58 44.33
#